data_AF-A0A2W4ZLG9-F1
#
_entry.id   AF-A0A2W4ZLG9-F1
#
_cell.length_a   1.000
_cell.length_b   1.000
_cell.length_c   1.000
_cell.angle_alpha   90.00
_cell.angle_beta   90.00
_cell.angle_gamma   90.00
#
_symmetry.space_group_name_H-M   'P 1'
#
loop_
_entity.id
_entity.type
_entity.pdbx_description
1 polymer ?
#
loop_
_entity_poly.entity_id
_entity_poly.type
_entity_poly.pdbx_seq_one_letter_code
_entity_poly.pdbx_strand_id
1 'polypeptide(L)'
;MAAAAALIAGMAPLAACASNGESASAQQPQAQTTTPPPAAPQATTGYTDAQIDAFVAARSQINQLTPGTTTEEQQQNQIRISQILQEAGVTPEQYNQILEASQIDQTLSNRIAVAAVGDSLSDDQLRAFVTASAEIEPLNATLTSGTETERAQAAEQIRGILARNNLTIEVYNGIAAQARTNAELQARLQALNAPADAPSGSE
;
A
#
# COMPACT_ATOMS: atom_id res chain seq x y z
N MET A 1 16.14 -35.43 -31.59
CA MET A 1 16.31 -36.88 -31.79
C MET A 1 16.90 -37.46 -30.52
N ALA A 2 16.16 -38.38 -29.87
CA ALA A 2 16.55 -39.51 -28.99
C ALA A 2 17.61 -39.27 -27.88
N ALA A 3 17.56 -39.81 -26.66
CA ALA A 3 16.82 -40.90 -26.01
C ALA A 3 16.93 -40.64 -24.48
N ALA A 4 15.87 -40.73 -23.66
CA ALA A 4 15.27 -41.92 -23.05
C ALA A 4 16.07 -42.57 -21.89
N ALA A 5 15.32 -42.81 -20.80
CA ALA A 5 15.44 -43.84 -19.75
C ALA A 5 16.39 -43.59 -18.57
N ALA A 6 15.85 -43.54 -17.34
CA ALA A 6 15.60 -44.75 -16.54
C ALA A 6 14.91 -44.45 -15.19
N LEU A 7 13.83 -45.18 -14.94
CA LEU A 7 13.19 -45.45 -13.64
C LEU A 7 14.17 -46.16 -12.69
N ILE A 8 14.10 -45.90 -11.37
CA ILE A 8 14.14 -46.96 -10.34
C ILE A 8 13.22 -46.60 -9.16
N ALA A 9 12.42 -47.59 -8.76
CA ALA A 9 11.43 -47.61 -7.70
C ALA A 9 11.99 -48.11 -6.35
N GLY A 10 11.19 -47.92 -5.30
CA GLY A 10 11.27 -48.64 -4.01
C GLY A 10 11.62 -47.72 -2.84
N MET A 11 11.12 -47.90 -1.62
CA MET A 11 10.24 -48.91 -1.04
C MET A 11 9.83 -48.33 0.33
N ALA A 12 8.55 -48.43 0.69
CA ALA A 12 8.11 -48.26 2.07
C ALA A 12 8.34 -49.56 2.86
N PRO A 13 8.51 -49.48 4.18
CA PRO A 13 7.71 -50.36 5.02
C PRO A 13 7.01 -49.63 6.18
N LEU A 14 5.78 -50.08 6.41
CA LEU A 14 4.97 -49.84 7.60
C LEU A 14 5.58 -50.57 8.81
N ALA A 15 5.52 -49.96 9.99
CA ALA A 15 5.66 -50.65 11.28
C ALA A 15 4.52 -50.20 12.23
N ALA A 16 3.96 -51.18 12.92
CA ALA A 16 2.70 -51.16 13.67
C ALA A 16 2.93 -51.15 15.19
N CYS A 17 1.90 -50.68 15.95
CA CYS A 17 1.53 -50.97 17.35
C CYS A 17 2.57 -50.72 18.47
N ALA A 18 2.26 -50.54 19.76
CA ALA A 18 1.13 -50.10 20.58
C ALA A 18 1.62 -50.16 22.06
N SER A 19 1.02 -49.36 22.95
CA SER A 19 0.86 -49.54 24.42
C SER A 19 2.03 -49.38 25.43
N ASN A 20 1.87 -48.32 26.25
CA ASN A 20 1.94 -48.15 27.72
C ASN A 20 3.10 -48.70 28.59
N GLY A 21 3.66 -47.82 29.43
CA GLY A 21 4.39 -48.18 30.66
C GLY A 21 5.14 -47.03 31.36
N GLU A 22 4.45 -46.39 32.31
CA GLU A 22 4.88 -45.80 33.61
C GLU A 22 6.29 -45.17 33.85
N SER A 23 6.21 -43.86 34.13
CA SER A 23 6.77 -43.04 35.22
C SER A 23 8.10 -43.34 35.95
N ALA A 24 8.90 -42.26 35.97
CA ALA A 24 9.72 -41.71 37.06
C ALA A 24 11.20 -42.11 37.16
N SER A 25 12.07 -41.19 36.74
CA SER A 25 13.25 -40.74 37.52
C SER A 25 13.71 -39.37 37.01
N ALA A 26 14.06 -38.51 37.95
CA ALA A 26 14.34 -37.09 37.80
C ALA A 26 15.63 -36.80 37.03
N GLN A 27 15.59 -35.82 36.11
CA GLN A 27 16.80 -35.11 35.71
C GLN A 27 16.48 -33.68 35.26
N GLN A 28 16.86 -32.74 36.15
CA GLN A 28 17.37 -31.38 35.94
C GLN A 28 16.77 -30.49 34.83
N PRO A 29 16.29 -29.28 35.17
CA PRO A 29 15.87 -28.29 34.19
C PRO A 29 17.10 -27.75 33.44
N GLN A 30 17.38 -28.29 32.26
CA GLN A 30 18.19 -27.58 31.28
C GLN A 30 17.32 -26.44 30.74
N ALA A 31 17.64 -25.22 31.18
CA ALA A 31 17.19 -24.00 30.52
C ALA A 31 17.71 -24.03 29.08
N GLN A 32 16.89 -24.57 28.18
CA GLN A 32 17.09 -24.40 26.75
C GLN A 32 16.79 -22.94 26.46
N THR A 33 17.85 -22.15 26.31
CA THR A 33 17.80 -20.89 25.57
C THR A 33 17.43 -21.23 24.13
N THR A 34 16.14 -21.38 23.86
CA THR A 34 15.62 -21.24 22.50
C THR A 34 15.74 -19.77 22.17
N THR A 35 16.93 -19.36 21.74
CA THR A 35 17.10 -18.15 20.93
C THR A 35 16.04 -18.24 19.84
N PRO A 36 15.08 -17.29 19.77
CA PRO A 36 14.15 -17.27 18.66
C PRO A 36 14.96 -17.25 17.36
N PRO A 37 14.54 -17.97 16.31
CA PRO A 37 15.17 -17.85 15.01
C PRO A 37 15.21 -16.36 14.65
N PRO A 38 16.29 -15.86 14.01
CA PRO A 38 16.26 -14.51 13.47
C PRO A 38 15.00 -14.37 12.64
N ALA A 39 14.17 -13.37 12.96
CA ALA A 39 13.00 -13.05 12.19
C ALA A 39 13.44 -12.93 10.73
N ALA A 40 12.99 -13.86 9.90
CA ALA A 40 13.10 -13.70 8.47
C ALA A 40 12.50 -12.34 8.13
N PRO A 41 13.13 -11.51 7.28
CA PRO A 41 12.46 -10.35 6.74
C PRO A 41 11.21 -10.86 5.99
N GLN A 42 10.06 -10.78 6.64
CA GLN A 42 8.78 -11.04 6.00
C GLN A 42 8.47 -9.82 5.12
N ALA A 43 8.86 -9.89 3.85
CA ALA A 43 8.36 -8.98 2.84
C ALA A 43 8.28 -9.70 1.49
N THR A 44 7.19 -10.40 1.22
CA THR A 44 6.77 -10.72 -0.15
C THR A 44 5.23 -10.71 -0.26
N THR A 45 4.60 -9.67 0.29
CA THR A 45 3.18 -9.36 0.03
C THR A 45 3.05 -7.89 -0.36
N GLY A 46 3.51 -7.55 -1.57
CA GLY A 46 3.31 -6.24 -2.22
C GLY A 46 4.00 -5.06 -1.53
N TYR A 47 4.36 -4.04 -2.30
CA TYR A 47 4.78 -2.77 -1.71
C TYR A 47 3.61 -2.13 -0.96
N THR A 48 3.87 -1.67 0.26
CA THR A 48 2.87 -0.97 1.07
C THR A 48 2.60 0.42 0.48
N ASP A 49 1.42 0.97 0.74
CA ASP A 49 1.10 2.32 0.26
C ASP A 49 2.06 3.37 0.82
N ALA A 50 2.53 3.18 2.06
CA ALA A 50 3.57 4.02 2.65
C ALA A 50 4.91 3.94 1.91
N GLN A 51 5.31 2.76 1.43
CA GLN A 51 6.51 2.60 0.60
C GLN A 51 6.36 3.26 -0.78
N ILE A 52 5.16 3.18 -1.36
CA ILE A 52 4.85 3.80 -2.66
C ILE A 52 4.85 5.33 -2.53
N ASP A 53 4.26 5.86 -1.46
CA ASP A 53 4.23 7.29 -1.14
C ASP A 53 5.64 7.85 -0.93
N ALA A 54 6.43 7.17 -0.10
CA ALA A 54 7.83 7.51 0.15
C ALA A 54 8.68 7.46 -1.14
N PHE A 55 8.45 6.46 -2.01
CA PHE A 55 9.10 6.37 -3.31
C PHE A 55 8.75 7.54 -4.23
N VAL A 56 7.47 7.90 -4.29
CA VAL A 56 6.99 9.03 -5.08
C VAL A 56 7.57 10.36 -4.59
N ALA A 57 7.55 10.58 -3.27
CA ALA A 57 8.12 11.79 -2.65
C ALA A 57 9.60 11.92 -2.98
N ALA A 58 10.37 10.83 -2.81
CA ALA A 58 11.78 10.79 -3.18
C ALA A 58 11.98 11.08 -4.68
N ARG A 59 11.18 10.46 -5.55
CA ARG A 59 11.27 10.66 -7.00
C ARG A 59 10.96 12.09 -7.43
N SER A 60 9.96 12.73 -6.81
CA SER A 60 9.62 14.14 -7.06
C SER A 60 10.78 15.06 -6.71
N GLN A 61 11.40 14.87 -5.54
CA GLN A 61 12.56 15.66 -5.12
C GLN A 61 13.80 15.39 -5.99
N ILE A 62 14.04 14.12 -6.36
CA ILE A 62 15.14 13.76 -7.28
C ILE A 62 14.94 14.39 -8.66
N ASN A 63 13.70 14.41 -9.19
CA ASN A 63 13.39 15.06 -10.46
C ASN A 63 13.57 16.59 -10.43
N GLN A 64 13.47 17.21 -9.26
CA GLN A 64 13.76 18.64 -9.06
C GLN A 64 15.26 18.94 -9.03
N LEU A 65 16.12 17.91 -8.87
CA LEU A 65 17.56 18.08 -9.02
C LEU A 65 17.91 18.23 -10.51
N THR A 66 18.45 19.40 -10.86
CA THR A 66 18.98 19.64 -12.20
C THR A 66 20.07 18.61 -12.51
N PRO A 67 20.02 17.89 -13.64
CA PRO A 67 21.06 16.93 -14.00
C PRO A 67 22.40 17.65 -14.13
N GLY A 68 23.34 17.33 -13.25
CA GLY A 68 24.65 17.97 -13.20
C GLY A 68 25.45 17.74 -14.49
N THR A 69 25.93 18.83 -15.09
CA THR A 69 26.71 18.78 -16.34
C THR A 69 28.21 18.66 -16.08
N THR A 70 28.65 19.03 -14.88
CA THR A 70 30.04 18.93 -14.43
C THR A 70 30.23 17.81 -13.41
N THR A 71 31.46 17.33 -13.24
CA THR A 71 31.80 16.28 -12.26
C THR A 71 31.45 16.70 -10.82
N GLU A 72 31.65 17.97 -10.46
CA GLU A 72 31.27 18.50 -9.15
C GLU A 72 29.76 18.54 -8.93
N GLU A 73 28.98 18.95 -9.94
CA GLU A 73 27.51 18.90 -9.85
C GLU A 73 26.99 17.46 -9.76
N GLN A 74 27.60 16.53 -10.49
CA GLN A 74 27.24 15.11 -10.39
C GLN A 74 27.53 14.55 -8.98
N GLN A 75 28.64 14.95 -8.37
CA GLN A 75 28.96 14.57 -6.99
C GLN A 75 27.97 15.16 -5.99
N GLN A 76 27.62 16.46 -6.13
CA GLN A 76 26.60 17.08 -5.29
C GLN A 76 25.24 16.41 -5.45
N ASN A 77 24.84 16.08 -6.68
CA ASN A 77 23.57 15.41 -6.92
C ASN A 77 23.53 14.03 -6.28
N GLN A 78 24.62 13.25 -6.32
CA GLN A 78 24.66 11.95 -5.63
C GLN A 78 24.48 12.11 -4.11
N ILE A 79 25.09 13.13 -3.50
CA ILE A 79 24.90 13.42 -2.07
C ILE A 79 23.45 13.80 -1.79
N ARG A 80 22.85 14.68 -2.61
CA ARG A 80 21.46 15.10 -2.45
C ARG A 80 20.48 13.95 -2.67
N ILE A 81 20.66 13.12 -3.69
CA ILE A 81 19.84 11.93 -3.92
C ILE A 81 19.88 11.01 -2.70
N SER A 82 21.06 10.79 -2.12
CA SER A 82 21.21 9.96 -0.92
C SER A 82 20.49 10.55 0.30
N GLN A 83 20.50 11.89 0.45
CA GLN A 83 19.76 12.59 1.50
C GLN A 83 18.25 12.51 1.30
N ILE A 84 17.77 12.79 0.08
CA ILE A 84 16.35 12.68 -0.29
C ILE A 84 15.81 11.28 0.01
N LEU A 85 16.57 10.24 -0.36
CA LEU A 85 16.22 8.85 -0.08
C LEU A 85 16.17 8.56 1.43
N GLN A 86 17.11 9.11 2.21
CA GLN A 86 17.08 8.99 3.68
C GLN A 86 15.90 9.74 4.31
N GLU A 87 15.60 10.96 3.85
CA GLU A 87 14.47 11.78 4.33
C GLU A 87 13.13 11.12 4.02
N ALA A 88 12.99 10.51 2.85
CA ALA A 88 11.82 9.72 2.50
C ALA A 88 11.77 8.35 3.21
N GLY A 89 12.85 7.92 3.87
CA GLY A 89 12.93 6.59 4.49
C GLY A 89 12.97 5.44 3.49
N VAL A 90 13.38 5.70 2.24
CA VAL A 90 13.48 4.72 1.16
C VAL A 90 14.94 4.38 0.91
N THR A 91 15.31 3.11 0.97
CA THR A 91 16.67 2.71 0.60
C THR A 91 16.85 2.75 -0.93
N PRO A 92 18.08 2.95 -1.44
CA PRO A 92 18.35 2.89 -2.87
C PRO A 92 17.88 1.57 -3.50
N GLU A 93 18.03 0.46 -2.77
CA GLU A 93 17.53 -0.86 -3.19
C GLU A 93 16.01 -0.87 -3.31
N GLN A 94 15.26 -0.39 -2.30
CA GLN A 94 13.80 -0.31 -2.38
C GLN A 94 13.31 0.61 -3.49
N TYR A 95 13.99 1.74 -3.71
CA TYR A 95 13.66 2.66 -4.79
C TYR A 95 13.75 1.96 -6.16
N ASN A 96 14.85 1.26 -6.43
CA ASN A 96 15.03 0.53 -7.67
C ASN A 96 14.05 -0.65 -7.80
N GLN A 97 13.78 -1.37 -6.70
CA GLN A 97 12.83 -2.48 -6.70
C GLN A 97 11.39 -2.02 -7.02
N ILE A 98 10.93 -0.91 -6.44
CA ILE A 98 9.62 -0.32 -6.75
C ILE A 98 9.59 0.14 -8.21
N LEU A 99 10.67 0.76 -8.69
CA LEU A 99 10.79 1.21 -10.07
C LEU A 99 10.71 0.03 -11.07
N GLU A 100 11.45 -1.05 -10.83
CA GLU A 100 11.41 -2.26 -11.67
C GLU A 100 10.04 -2.94 -11.61
N ALA A 101 9.50 -3.12 -10.41
CA ALA A 101 8.19 -3.73 -10.24
C ALA A 101 7.08 -2.91 -10.89
N SER A 102 7.17 -1.58 -10.87
CA SER A 102 6.17 -0.68 -11.48
C SER A 102 6.06 -0.82 -13.00
N GLN A 103 7.13 -1.31 -13.65
CA GLN A 103 7.14 -1.55 -15.09
C GLN A 103 6.45 -2.87 -15.47
N ILE A 104 6.38 -3.83 -14.53
CA ILE A 104 5.86 -5.18 -14.75
C ILE A 104 4.43 -5.30 -14.20
N ASP A 105 4.14 -4.63 -13.08
CA ASP A 105 2.86 -4.64 -12.40
C ASP A 105 2.07 -3.34 -12.69
N GLN A 106 1.04 -3.46 -13.53
CA GLN A 106 0.13 -2.35 -13.84
C GLN A 106 -0.62 -1.82 -12.61
N THR A 107 -0.92 -2.69 -11.63
CA THR A 107 -1.59 -2.28 -10.39
C THR A 107 -0.65 -1.39 -9.57
N LEU A 108 0.62 -1.78 -9.47
CA LEU A 108 1.64 -0.97 -8.82
C LEU A 108 1.87 0.35 -9.56
N SER A 109 1.95 0.32 -10.90
CA SER A 109 2.07 1.52 -11.73
C SER A 109 0.91 2.50 -11.49
N ASN A 110 -0.33 2.01 -11.45
CA ASN A 110 -1.50 2.83 -11.15
C ASN A 110 -1.45 3.38 -9.71
N ARG A 111 -1.02 2.58 -8.73
CA ARG A 111 -0.85 3.05 -7.34
C ARG A 111 0.22 4.14 -7.23
N ILE A 112 1.35 3.99 -7.92
CA ILE A 112 2.41 5.01 -7.99
C ILE A 112 1.90 6.27 -8.67
N ALA A 113 1.15 6.15 -9.76
CA ALA A 113 0.54 7.29 -10.44
C ALA A 113 -0.42 8.04 -9.50
N VAL A 114 -1.29 7.31 -8.79
CA VAL A 114 -2.20 7.88 -7.79
C VAL A 114 -1.43 8.55 -6.65
N ALA A 115 -0.40 7.91 -6.10
CA ALA A 115 0.43 8.51 -5.05
C ALA A 115 1.19 9.75 -5.53
N ALA A 116 1.62 9.78 -6.79
CA ALA A 116 2.22 10.95 -7.44
C ALA A 116 1.24 12.12 -7.61
N VAL A 117 -0.05 11.83 -7.80
CA VAL A 117 -1.10 12.85 -7.70
C VAL A 117 -1.40 13.20 -6.23
N GLY A 118 -1.23 12.25 -5.32
CA GLY A 118 -1.45 12.36 -3.88
C GLY A 118 -0.65 13.47 -3.20
N ASP A 119 0.63 13.59 -3.53
CA ASP A 119 1.50 14.70 -3.07
C ASP A 119 1.04 16.07 -3.62
N SER A 120 0.24 16.04 -4.69
CA SER A 120 -0.41 17.21 -5.33
C SER A 120 -1.91 17.29 -5.05
N LEU A 121 -2.46 16.51 -4.09
CA LEU A 121 -3.86 16.61 -3.69
C LEU A 121 -4.10 17.98 -3.07
N SER A 122 -4.59 18.89 -3.91
CA SER A 122 -4.97 20.23 -3.46
C SER A 122 -6.13 20.13 -2.48
N ASP A 123 -6.22 21.05 -1.53
CA ASP A 123 -7.37 21.13 -0.60
C ASP A 123 -8.72 21.16 -1.34
N ASP A 124 -8.76 21.74 -2.55
CA ASP A 124 -9.92 21.68 -3.44
C ASP A 124 -10.30 20.24 -3.85
N GLN A 125 -9.34 19.37 -4.14
CA GLN A 125 -9.61 17.96 -4.48
C GLN A 125 -10.06 17.16 -3.25
N LEU A 126 -9.50 17.45 -2.07
CA LEU A 126 -9.95 16.83 -0.82
C LEU A 126 -11.37 17.29 -0.46
N ARG A 127 -11.69 18.57 -0.64
CA ARG A 127 -13.05 19.09 -0.41
C ARG A 127 -14.05 18.58 -1.44
N ALA A 128 -13.65 18.49 -2.70
CA ALA A 128 -14.42 17.83 -3.75
C ALA A 128 -14.69 16.36 -3.41
N PHE A 129 -13.70 15.65 -2.87
CA PHE A 129 -13.85 14.26 -2.45
C PHE A 129 -14.86 14.12 -1.32
N VAL A 130 -14.75 14.93 -0.27
CA VAL A 130 -15.71 14.93 0.85
C VAL A 130 -17.12 15.23 0.35
N THR A 131 -17.27 16.22 -0.53
CA THR A 131 -18.56 16.59 -1.14
C THR A 131 -19.13 15.42 -1.95
N ALA A 132 -18.32 14.85 -2.85
CA ALA A 132 -18.72 13.72 -3.67
C ALA A 132 -19.05 12.48 -2.81
N SER A 133 -18.29 12.18 -1.76
CA SER A 133 -18.56 11.06 -0.85
C SER A 133 -19.91 11.20 -0.16
N ALA A 134 -20.27 12.41 0.32
CA ALA A 134 -21.57 12.66 0.92
C ALA A 134 -22.73 12.47 -0.07
N GLU A 135 -22.55 12.85 -1.34
CA GLU A 135 -23.54 12.63 -2.40
C GLU A 135 -23.61 11.15 -2.87
N ILE A 136 -22.49 10.43 -2.82
CA ILE A 136 -22.38 9.02 -3.23
C ILE A 136 -22.89 8.06 -2.14
N GLU A 137 -22.78 8.42 -0.87
CA GLU A 137 -23.20 7.58 0.27
C GLU A 137 -24.63 7.02 0.17
N PRO A 138 -25.68 7.82 -0.15
CA PRO A 138 -27.03 7.29 -0.34
C PRO A 138 -27.15 6.36 -1.56
N LEU A 139 -26.33 6.56 -2.61
CA LEU A 139 -26.31 5.72 -3.79
C LEU A 139 -25.62 4.38 -3.52
N ASN A 140 -24.71 4.33 -2.54
CA ASN A 140 -23.98 3.12 -2.18
C ASN A 140 -24.90 2.07 -1.53
N ALA A 141 -25.93 2.51 -0.80
CA ALA A 141 -27.00 1.65 -0.31
C ALA A 141 -27.78 1.01 -1.48
N THR A 142 -28.11 1.81 -2.50
CA THR A 142 -28.78 1.34 -3.72
C THR A 142 -27.90 0.37 -4.54
N LEU A 143 -26.58 0.59 -4.59
CA LEU A 143 -25.65 -0.33 -5.22
C LEU A 143 -25.59 -1.70 -4.53
N THR A 144 -25.80 -1.72 -3.21
CA THR A 144 -25.68 -2.94 -2.39
C THR A 144 -26.98 -3.74 -2.35
N SER A 145 -28.13 -3.06 -2.29
CA SER A 145 -29.42 -3.70 -2.03
C SER A 145 -30.47 -3.51 -3.12
N GLY A 146 -30.19 -2.67 -4.13
CA GLY A 146 -31.11 -2.40 -5.24
C GLY A 146 -31.10 -3.48 -6.33
N THR A 147 -32.11 -3.43 -7.19
CA THR A 147 -32.19 -4.29 -8.39
C THR A 147 -31.11 -3.94 -9.42
N GLU A 148 -30.86 -4.82 -10.38
CA GLU A 148 -29.82 -4.60 -11.40
C GLU A 148 -29.95 -3.28 -12.16
N THR A 149 -31.18 -2.86 -12.45
CA THR A 149 -31.48 -1.56 -13.08
C THR A 149 -31.17 -0.38 -12.15
N GLU A 150 -31.53 -0.47 -10.87
CA GLU A 150 -31.25 0.58 -9.89
C GLU A 150 -29.75 0.72 -9.62
N ARG A 151 -29.01 -0.40 -9.60
CA ARG A 151 -27.56 -0.38 -9.50
C ARG A 151 -26.90 0.27 -10.71
N ALA A 152 -27.39 -0.02 -11.92
CA ALA A 152 -26.88 0.62 -13.13
C ALA A 152 -27.09 2.15 -13.10
N GLN A 153 -28.28 2.60 -12.68
CA GLN A 153 -28.57 4.01 -12.51
C GLN A 153 -27.72 4.67 -11.41
N ALA A 154 -27.53 4.00 -10.27
CA ALA A 154 -26.68 4.50 -9.19
C ALA A 154 -25.22 4.64 -9.66
N ALA A 155 -24.69 3.68 -10.42
CA ALA A 155 -23.34 3.77 -10.99
C ALA A 155 -23.19 4.94 -11.96
N GLU A 156 -24.21 5.24 -12.76
CA GLU A 156 -24.22 6.37 -13.68
C GLU A 156 -24.27 7.71 -12.93
N GLN A 157 -25.09 7.78 -11.88
CA GLN A 157 -25.17 8.95 -11.00
C GLN A 157 -23.84 9.22 -10.29
N ILE A 158 -23.16 8.18 -9.78
CA ILE A 158 -21.84 8.29 -9.16
C ILE A 158 -20.82 8.90 -10.13
N ARG A 159 -20.78 8.43 -11.39
CA ARG A 159 -19.89 9.01 -12.40
C ARG A 159 -20.21 10.48 -12.67
N GLY A 160 -21.49 10.85 -12.69
CA GLY A 160 -21.93 12.23 -12.84
C GLY A 160 -21.51 13.14 -11.68
N ILE A 161 -21.63 12.65 -10.44
CA ILE A 161 -21.18 13.36 -9.23
C ILE A 161 -19.67 13.59 -9.27
N LEU A 162 -18.91 12.56 -9.60
CA LEU A 162 -17.44 12.66 -9.71
C LEU A 162 -17.03 13.68 -10.77
N ALA A 163 -17.63 13.63 -11.96
CA ALA A 163 -17.35 14.58 -13.04
C ALA A 163 -17.67 16.03 -12.66
N ARG A 164 -18.80 16.28 -11.96
CA ARG A 164 -19.18 17.62 -11.47
C ARG A 164 -18.19 18.17 -10.45
N ASN A 165 -17.65 17.31 -9.62
CA ASN A 165 -16.68 17.65 -8.59
C ASN A 165 -15.23 17.69 -9.14
N ASN A 166 -15.03 17.59 -10.46
CA ASN A 166 -13.71 17.49 -11.09
C ASN A 166 -12.85 16.34 -10.53
N LEU A 167 -13.50 15.26 -10.10
CA LEU A 167 -12.85 14.04 -9.63
C LEU A 167 -12.94 12.97 -10.70
N THR A 168 -11.84 12.29 -10.96
CA THR A 168 -11.86 11.01 -11.67
C THR A 168 -12.11 9.89 -10.68
N ILE A 169 -12.58 8.74 -11.18
CA ILE A 169 -12.79 7.56 -10.35
C ILE A 169 -11.46 7.06 -9.75
N GLU A 170 -10.35 7.30 -10.45
CA GLU A 170 -9.00 6.96 -10.01
C GLU A 170 -8.57 7.85 -8.83
N VAL A 171 -8.82 9.17 -8.90
CA VAL A 171 -8.54 10.11 -7.81
C VAL A 171 -9.42 9.81 -6.60
N TYR A 172 -10.72 9.57 -6.80
CA TYR A 172 -11.63 9.23 -5.72
C TYR A 172 -11.22 7.94 -5.00
N ASN A 173 -10.94 6.87 -5.75
CA ASN A 173 -10.49 5.61 -5.17
C ASN A 173 -9.11 5.74 -4.52
N GLY A 174 -8.23 6.58 -5.07
CA GLY A 174 -6.93 6.90 -4.50
C GLY A 174 -7.02 7.57 -3.13
N ILE A 175 -7.81 8.64 -3.03
CA ILE A 175 -8.06 9.34 -1.76
C ILE A 175 -8.72 8.39 -0.76
N ALA A 176 -9.71 7.59 -1.19
CA ALA A 176 -10.39 6.63 -0.32
C ALA A 176 -9.44 5.52 0.20
N ALA A 177 -8.48 5.09 -0.61
CA ALA A 177 -7.46 4.12 -0.19
C ALA A 177 -6.46 4.76 0.79
N GLN A 178 -5.96 5.96 0.48
CA GLN A 178 -5.03 6.70 1.35
C GLN A 178 -5.69 7.08 2.69
N ALA A 179 -6.97 7.44 2.70
CA ALA A 179 -7.71 7.78 3.92
C ALA A 179 -7.84 6.62 4.92
N ARG A 180 -7.69 5.37 4.45
CA ARG A 180 -7.72 4.18 5.32
C ARG A 180 -6.38 3.89 5.99
N THR A 181 -5.27 4.32 5.38
CA THR A 181 -3.91 4.02 5.83
C THR A 181 -3.20 5.22 6.44
N ASN A 182 -3.58 6.44 6.06
CA ASN A 182 -2.98 7.68 6.53
C ASN A 182 -3.91 8.38 7.54
N ALA A 183 -3.50 8.34 8.82
CA ALA A 183 -4.24 8.95 9.92
C ALA A 183 -4.30 10.49 9.81
N GLU A 184 -3.26 11.14 9.25
CA GLU A 184 -3.25 12.60 9.05
C GLU A 184 -4.18 13.03 7.92
N LEU A 185 -4.19 12.28 6.82
CA LEU A 185 -5.15 12.49 5.74
C LEU A 185 -6.59 12.28 6.24
N GLN A 186 -6.80 11.24 7.05
CA GLN A 186 -8.09 10.98 7.68
C GLN A 186 -8.51 12.14 8.59
N ALA A 187 -7.61 12.67 9.42
CA ALA A 187 -7.87 13.84 10.26
C ALA A 187 -8.20 15.08 9.42
N ARG A 188 -7.50 15.29 8.29
CA ARG A 188 -7.75 16.39 7.36
C ARG A 188 -9.09 16.27 6.65
N LEU A 189 -9.46 15.08 6.20
CA LEU A 189 -10.78 14.79 5.62
C LEU A 189 -11.90 14.99 6.66
N GLN A 190 -11.69 14.57 7.91
CA GLN A 190 -12.63 14.82 9.01
C GLN A 190 -12.75 16.32 9.32
N ALA A 191 -11.65 17.06 9.31
CA ALA A 191 -11.65 18.52 9.52
C ALA A 191 -12.35 19.26 8.37
N LEU A 192 -12.22 18.79 7.13
CA LEU A 192 -12.92 19.32 5.96
C LEU A 192 -14.42 18.95 5.95
N ASN A 193 -14.78 17.82 6.55
CA ASN A 193 -16.16 17.38 6.71
C ASN A 193 -16.86 17.99 7.94
N ALA A 194 -16.09 18.51 8.90
CA ALA A 194 -16.64 19.30 9.99
C ALA A 194 -17.22 20.60 9.39
N PRO A 195 -18.50 20.92 9.63
CA PRO A 195 -19.05 22.19 9.21
C PRO A 195 -18.21 23.30 9.85
N ALA A 196 -17.81 24.30 9.07
CA ALA A 196 -17.02 25.45 9.54
C ALA A 196 -17.72 26.33 10.61
N ASP A 197 -18.83 25.86 11.18
CA ASP A 197 -19.65 26.51 12.19
C ASP A 197 -19.93 25.53 13.34
N ALA A 198 -18.96 25.39 14.23
CA ALA A 198 -19.25 25.17 15.64
C ALA A 198 -18.40 26.17 16.44
N PRO A 199 -18.81 27.45 16.53
CA PRO A 199 -18.33 28.27 17.63
C PRO A 199 -18.68 27.54 18.92
N SER A 200 -17.70 27.48 19.81
CA SER A 200 -17.83 26.96 21.17
C SER A 200 -18.98 27.67 21.88
N GLY A 201 -20.17 27.07 21.84
CA GLY A 201 -21.30 27.45 22.67
C GLY A 201 -21.06 26.96 24.08
N SER A 202 -20.23 27.70 24.82
CA SER A 202 -20.26 27.70 26.28
C SER A 202 -21.27 28.77 26.70
N GLU A 203 -22.48 28.35 27.04
CA GLU A 203 -23.40 29.07 27.91
C GLU A 203 -23.78 28.16 29.09
#